data_AF-A0A3L6MX19-F1
#
_entry.id   AF-A0A3L6MX19-F1
#
_cell.length_a   1.000
_cell.length_b   1.000
_cell.length_c   1.000
_cell.angle_alpha   90.00
_cell.angle_beta   90.00
_cell.angle_gamma   90.00
#
_symmetry.space_group_name_H-M   'P 1'
#
loop_
_entity.id
_entity.type
_entity.pdbx_description
1 polymer ?
#
loop_
_entity_poly.entity_id
_entity_poly.type
_entity_poly.pdbx_seq_one_letter_code
_entity_poly.pdbx_strand_id
1 'polypeptide(L)'
;MDYRSSPGSGHTDFNPVVPSSGPELLEWYLAVKEMISAAKFDFFSGFHASCRYMIPIVLVVYAPEERERANELCQKLIDNAVCRGLTTYRTHVSSCVRSEVTSYSMGMPSQN
;
A
#
# COMPACT_ATOMS: atom_id res chain seq x y z
N MET A 1 -17.21 -12.16 4.38
CA MET A 1 -17.40 -13.16 5.45
C MET A 1 -16.07 -13.86 5.62
N ASP A 2 -15.47 -14.02 6.80
CA ASP A 2 -15.65 -13.29 8.06
C ASP A 2 -14.72 -12.07 8.05
N TYR A 3 -15.26 -10.85 8.14
CA TYR A 3 -14.49 -9.60 8.12
C TYR A 3 -13.88 -9.24 9.50
N ARG A 4 -13.69 -10.31 10.28
CA ARG A 4 -13.05 -10.47 11.57
C ARG A 4 -13.87 -9.86 12.70
N SER A 5 -14.92 -10.59 13.01
CA SER A 5 -15.98 -10.23 13.96
C SER A 5 -15.56 -10.36 15.43
N SER A 6 -14.32 -10.78 15.70
CA SER A 6 -13.76 -10.91 17.05
C SER A 6 -13.27 -9.56 17.59
N PRO A 7 -13.45 -9.28 18.90
CA PRO A 7 -12.88 -8.09 19.53
C PRO A 7 -11.37 -7.96 19.25
N GLY A 8 -10.94 -6.77 18.81
CA GLY A 8 -9.54 -6.47 18.50
C GLY A 8 -9.13 -6.69 17.04
N SER A 9 -10.03 -7.20 16.20
CA SER A 9 -9.83 -7.22 14.75
C SER A 9 -9.85 -5.81 14.18
N GLY A 10 -9.16 -5.60 13.06
CA GLY A 10 -9.04 -4.28 12.47
C GLY A 10 -8.74 -4.32 10.98
N HIS A 11 -8.46 -3.14 10.43
CA HIS A 11 -7.97 -2.99 9.08
C HIS A 11 -6.91 -1.91 9.00
N THR A 12 -6.04 -2.03 8.01
CA THR A 12 -5.11 -1.00 7.57
C THR A 12 -5.18 -0.89 6.05
N ASP A 13 -4.74 0.22 5.51
CA ASP A 13 -4.88 0.55 4.10
C ASP A 13 -3.55 0.97 3.45
N PHE A 14 -3.47 0.70 2.15
CA PHE A 14 -2.39 1.15 1.28
C PHE A 14 -3.01 1.76 0.02
N ASN A 15 -2.79 3.06 -0.17
CA ASN A 15 -3.48 3.86 -1.19
C ASN A 15 -2.49 4.62 -2.07
N PRO A 16 -1.77 3.95 -2.99
CA PRO A 16 -0.85 4.63 -3.88
C PRO A 16 -1.60 5.50 -4.89
N VAL A 17 -0.98 6.59 -5.34
CA VAL A 17 -1.41 7.31 -6.54
C VAL A 17 -0.68 6.69 -7.73
N VAL A 18 -1.43 6.07 -8.64
CA VAL A 18 -0.86 5.43 -9.83
C VAL A 18 -1.30 6.14 -11.11
N PRO A 19 -0.50 6.12 -12.19
CA PRO A 19 -0.93 6.67 -13.47
C PRO A 19 -2.19 5.99 -14.00
N SER A 20 -2.96 6.70 -14.82
CA SER A 20 -4.18 6.15 -15.46
C SER A 20 -3.89 5.18 -16.61
N SER A 21 -2.74 4.50 -16.61
CA SER A 21 -2.26 3.60 -17.67
C SER A 21 -2.62 2.15 -17.35
N GLY A 22 -3.28 1.47 -18.29
CA GLY A 22 -3.71 0.07 -18.13
C GLY A 22 -2.54 -0.90 -17.89
N PRO A 23 -1.48 -0.90 -18.72
CA PRO A 23 -0.32 -1.77 -18.52
C PRO A 23 0.39 -1.53 -17.19
N GLU A 24 0.61 -0.28 -16.80
CA GLU A 24 1.28 0.06 -15.54
C GLU A 24 0.42 -0.34 -14.33
N LEU A 25 -0.91 -0.16 -14.42
CA LEU A 25 -1.83 -0.61 -13.39
C LEU A 25 -1.81 -2.15 -13.25
N LEU A 26 -1.78 -2.88 -14.37
CA LEU A 26 -1.75 -4.33 -14.35
C LEU A 26 -0.44 -4.85 -13.73
N GLU A 27 0.69 -4.25 -14.09
CA GLU A 27 1.99 -4.60 -13.51
C GLU A 27 2.02 -4.34 -12.00
N TRP A 28 1.54 -3.17 -11.57
CA TRP A 28 1.38 -2.84 -10.16
C TRP A 28 0.47 -3.84 -9.44
N TYR A 29 -0.69 -4.15 -10.03
CA TYR A 29 -1.68 -5.07 -9.46
C TYR A 29 -1.09 -6.47 -9.24
N LEU A 30 -0.40 -7.02 -10.23
CA LEU A 30 0.20 -8.35 -10.13
C LEU A 30 1.26 -8.41 -9.02
N ALA A 31 2.10 -7.38 -8.92
CA ALA A 31 3.10 -7.31 -7.86
C ALA A 31 2.47 -7.19 -6.46
N VAL A 32 1.50 -6.28 -6.28
CA VAL A 32 0.83 -6.09 -4.99
C VAL A 32 0.04 -7.32 -4.58
N LYS A 33 -0.67 -7.96 -5.53
CA LYS A 33 -1.43 -9.20 -5.27
C LYS A 33 -0.51 -10.32 -4.79
N GLU A 34 0.66 -10.48 -5.40
CA GLU A 34 1.63 -11.49 -4.99
C GLU A 34 2.13 -11.23 -3.57
N MET A 35 2.50 -9.98 -3.25
CA MET A 35 2.96 -9.60 -1.91
C MET A 35 1.90 -9.87 -0.82
N ILE A 36 0.62 -9.57 -1.12
CA ILE A 36 -0.50 -9.77 -0.20
C ILE A 36 -0.78 -11.27 -0.01
N SER A 37 -0.77 -12.03 -1.10
CA SER A 37 -0.97 -13.50 -1.07
C SER A 37 0.17 -14.19 -0.31
N ALA A 38 1.42 -13.76 -0.51
CA ALA A 38 2.59 -14.26 0.21
C ALA A 38 2.50 -13.99 1.72
N ALA A 39 1.91 -12.86 2.11
CA ALA A 39 1.65 -12.50 3.50
C ALA A 39 0.40 -13.18 4.11
N LYS A 40 -0.24 -14.10 3.37
CA LYS A 40 -1.44 -14.85 3.78
C LYS A 40 -2.65 -13.96 4.07
N PHE A 41 -2.82 -12.91 3.28
CA PHE A 41 -4.03 -12.08 3.28
C PHE A 41 -4.73 -12.17 1.93
N ASP A 42 -6.03 -11.88 1.92
CA ASP A 42 -6.80 -11.77 0.70
C ASP A 42 -6.56 -10.41 0.04
N PHE A 43 -6.38 -10.40 -1.28
CA PHE A 43 -6.36 -9.15 -2.04
C PHE A 43 -7.77 -8.57 -2.09
N PHE A 44 -7.98 -7.46 -1.40
CA PHE A 44 -9.23 -6.72 -1.39
C PHE A 44 -8.96 -5.25 -1.71
N SER A 45 -9.48 -4.77 -2.86
CA SER A 45 -9.22 -3.41 -3.32
C SER A 45 -10.40 -2.81 -4.07
N GLY A 46 -10.66 -1.53 -3.82
CA GLY A 46 -11.45 -0.67 -4.70
C GLY A 46 -10.54 0.19 -5.59
N PHE A 47 -11.03 0.64 -6.74
CA PHE A 47 -10.27 1.52 -7.65
C PHE A 47 -11.05 2.81 -7.88
N HIS A 48 -10.47 3.93 -7.49
CA HIS A 48 -11.03 5.26 -7.74
C HIS A 48 -10.34 5.86 -8.96
N ALA A 49 -11.03 5.85 -10.10
CA ALA A 49 -10.53 6.39 -11.34
C ALA A 49 -10.80 7.90 -11.45
N SER A 50 -9.75 8.68 -11.67
CA SER A 50 -9.81 10.09 -12.04
C SER A 50 -9.32 10.26 -13.49
N CYS A 51 -9.50 11.44 -14.09
CA CYS A 51 -9.12 11.69 -15.48
C CYS A 51 -7.61 11.56 -15.75
N ARG A 52 -6.75 11.62 -14.72
CA ARG A 52 -5.28 11.66 -14.88
C ARG A 52 -4.52 10.66 -14.00
N TYR A 53 -5.20 10.04 -13.04
CA TYR A 53 -4.60 9.12 -12.08
C TYR A 53 -5.66 8.17 -11.54
N MET A 54 -5.22 7.08 -10.94
CA MET A 54 -6.07 6.17 -10.21
C MET A 54 -5.58 6.06 -8.76
N ILE A 55 -6.51 5.85 -7.85
CA ILE A 55 -6.23 5.53 -6.45
C ILE A 55 -6.81 4.15 -6.16
N PRO A 56 -6.00 3.09 -6.26
CA PRO A 56 -6.33 1.80 -5.68
C PRO A 56 -6.37 1.97 -4.16
N ILE A 57 -7.47 1.58 -3.52
CA ILE A 57 -7.59 1.48 -2.07
C ILE A 57 -7.48 0.01 -1.71
N VAL A 58 -6.28 -0.42 -1.33
CA VAL A 58 -6.01 -1.78 -0.89
C VAL A 58 -6.28 -1.86 0.60
N LEU A 59 -7.24 -2.69 0.99
CA LEU A 59 -7.64 -2.85 2.38
C LEU A 59 -7.17 -4.20 2.91
N VAL A 60 -6.24 -4.15 3.87
CA VAL A 60 -5.78 -5.33 4.62
C VAL A 60 -6.58 -5.39 5.91
N VAL A 61 -7.62 -6.20 5.91
CA VAL A 61 -8.33 -6.57 7.13
C VAL A 61 -7.45 -7.60 7.86
N TYR A 62 -7.40 -7.62 9.19
CA TYR A 62 -6.57 -8.54 10.01
C TYR A 62 -7.18 -8.87 11.39
N ALA A 63 -6.88 -10.06 11.92
CA ALA A 63 -7.30 -10.52 13.26
C ALA A 63 -6.30 -10.00 14.29
N PRO A 64 -6.63 -9.94 15.60
CA PRO A 64 -5.71 -9.38 16.61
C PRO A 64 -4.29 -9.94 16.53
N GLU A 65 -4.17 -11.25 16.31
CA GLU A 65 -2.90 -11.99 16.24
C GLU A 65 -2.12 -11.71 14.94
N GLU A 66 -2.79 -11.17 13.92
CA GLU A 66 -2.24 -10.88 12.60
C GLU A 66 -1.78 -9.43 12.45
N ARG A 67 -2.03 -8.59 13.46
CA ARG A 67 -1.78 -7.14 13.41
C ARG A 67 -0.36 -6.77 13.00
N GLU A 68 0.65 -7.40 13.61
CA GLU A 68 2.05 -7.11 13.27
C GLU A 68 2.38 -7.51 11.82
N ARG A 69 1.88 -8.66 11.37
CA ARG A 69 2.06 -9.10 9.97
C ARG A 69 1.38 -8.15 8.98
N ALA A 70 0.21 -7.61 9.34
CA ALA A 70 -0.48 -6.61 8.53
C ALA A 70 0.28 -5.28 8.46
N ASN A 71 0.84 -4.81 9.59
CA ASN A 71 1.69 -3.62 9.63
C ASN A 71 2.96 -3.79 8.77
N GLU A 72 3.63 -4.94 8.89
CA GLU A 72 4.80 -5.27 8.08
C GLU A 72 4.48 -5.33 6.58
N LEU A 73 3.34 -5.94 6.21
CA LEU A 73 2.87 -5.96 4.83
C LEU A 73 2.63 -4.54 4.31
N CYS A 74 1.92 -3.70 5.08
CA CYS A 74 1.70 -2.30 4.70
C CYS A 74 3.02 -1.55 4.48
N GLN A 75 4.03 -1.74 5.33
CA GLN A 75 5.33 -1.12 5.13
C GLN A 75 6.00 -1.61 3.84
N LYS A 76 6.01 -2.93 3.59
CA LYS A 76 6.58 -3.50 2.37
C LYS A 76 5.88 -2.97 1.11
N LEU A 77 4.57 -2.77 1.17
CA LEU A 77 3.80 -2.18 0.07
C LEU A 77 4.19 -0.72 -0.19
N ILE A 78 4.37 0.06 0.88
CA ILE A 78 4.87 1.45 0.79
C ILE A 78 6.27 1.48 0.18
N ASP A 79 7.19 0.64 0.67
CA ASP A 79 8.56 0.56 0.15
C ASP A 79 8.56 0.16 -1.33
N ASN A 80 7.70 -0.78 -1.74
CA ASN A 80 7.54 -1.16 -3.15
C ASN A 80 7.03 0.01 -4.01
N ALA A 81 6.06 0.79 -3.51
CA ALA A 81 5.59 1.98 -4.20
C ALA A 81 6.70 3.02 -4.35
N VAL A 82 7.47 3.29 -3.30
CA VAL A 82 8.58 4.26 -3.34
C VAL A 82 9.65 3.83 -4.35
N CYS A 83 10.01 2.54 -4.39
CA CYS A 83 10.94 2.02 -5.40
C CYS A 83 10.43 2.18 -6.85
N ARG A 84 9.11 2.28 -7.04
CA ARG A 84 8.46 2.55 -8.33
C ARG A 84 8.22 4.04 -8.61
N GLY A 85 8.69 4.94 -7.73
CA GLY A 85 8.44 6.38 -7.83
C GLY A 85 7.01 6.80 -7.51
N LEU A 86 6.24 5.95 -6.82
CA LEU A 86 4.86 6.21 -6.41
C LEU A 86 4.82 6.70 -4.96
N THR A 87 3.80 7.49 -4.63
CA THR A 87 3.52 7.94 -3.27
C THR A 87 2.13 7.51 -2.82
N THR A 88 1.88 7.53 -1.51
CA THR A 88 0.55 7.26 -0.96
C THR A 88 -0.26 8.56 -0.91
N TYR A 89 -1.54 8.48 -1.31
CA TYR A 89 -2.48 9.59 -1.19
C TYR A 89 -2.75 9.90 0.30
N ARG A 90 -2.96 8.84 1.08
CA ARG A 90 -3.20 8.85 2.54
C ARG A 90 -2.70 7.53 3.15
N THR A 91 -2.31 7.58 4.41
CA THR A 91 -1.90 6.41 5.19
C THR A 91 -2.34 6.54 6.65
N HIS A 92 -2.36 5.42 7.37
CA HIS A 92 -2.60 5.41 8.81
C HIS A 92 -1.50 6.17 9.57
N VAL A 93 -1.82 6.77 10.72
CA VAL A 93 -0.90 7.64 11.49
C VAL A 93 0.40 6.92 11.87
N SER A 94 0.32 5.63 12.20
CA SER A 94 1.50 4.81 12.51
C SER A 94 2.51 4.72 11.36
N SER A 95 2.03 4.84 10.13
CA SER A 95 2.82 4.74 8.90
C SER A 95 3.25 6.10 8.37
N CYS A 96 2.58 7.18 8.81
CA CYS A 96 2.78 8.55 8.32
C CYS A 96 4.21 9.07 8.48
N VAL A 97 4.88 8.77 9.61
CA VAL A 97 6.27 9.18 9.85
C VAL A 97 7.23 8.49 8.88
N ARG A 98 6.94 7.24 8.46
CA ARG A 98 7.85 6.47 7.57
C ARG A 98 7.66 6.80 6.10
N SER A 99 6.46 7.20 5.67
CA SER A 99 6.22 7.61 4.28
C SER A 99 6.95 8.91 3.89
N GLU A 100 7.21 9.81 4.86
CA GLU A 100 7.89 11.10 4.59
C GLU A 100 9.41 10.97 4.50
N VAL A 101 10.02 10.08 5.28
CA VAL A 101 11.50 9.98 5.40
C VAL A 101 12.16 9.50 4.11
N THR A 102 11.52 8.60 3.36
CA THR A 102 12.12 8.05 2.13
C THR A 102 12.06 9.03 0.95
N SER A 103 11.04 9.90 0.90
CA SER A 103 10.91 10.92 -0.16
C SER A 103 12.03 11.96 -0.12
N TYR A 104 12.65 12.19 1.05
CA TYR A 104 13.77 13.13 1.19
C TYR A 104 15.14 12.51 0.87
N SER A 105 15.28 11.18 0.84
CA SER A 105 16.58 10.53 0.59
C SER A 105 16.93 10.34 -0.89
N MET A 106 15.94 10.37 -1.80
CA MET A 106 16.14 10.15 -3.24
C MET A 106 16.22 11.44 -4.07
N GLY A 107 16.65 12.56 -3.48
CA GLY A 107 16.57 13.85 -4.14
C GLY A 107 17.66 14.85 -3.78
N MET A 108 18.94 14.51 -3.98
CA MET A 108 19.94 15.48 -4.43
C MET A 108 21.04 14.78 -5.25
N PRO A 109 21.17 15.03 -6.56
CA PRO A 109 22.43 14.75 -7.25
C PRO A 109 23.51 15.63 -6.62
N SER A 110 24.60 15.02 -6.13
CA SER A 110 25.75 15.79 -5.67
C SER A 110 26.31 16.55 -6.86
N GLN A 111 26.22 17.87 -6.83
CA GLN A 111 27.09 18.69 -7.66
C GLN A 111 28.51 18.57 -7.11
N ASN A 112 29.35 17.86 -7.85
CA ASN A 112 30.80 18.08 -7.98
C ASN A 112 31.29 17.33 -9.22
#